data_AF-A0AAV2PYY3-F1
#
_entry.id   AF-A0AAV2PYY3-F1
#
_cell.length_a   1.000
_cell.length_b   1.000
_cell.length_c   1.000
_cell.angle_alpha   90.00
_cell.angle_beta   90.00
_cell.angle_gamma   90.00
#
_symmetry.space_group_name_H-M   'P 1'
#
loop_
_entity.id
_entity.type
_entity.pdbx_description
1 polymer ?
#
loop_
_entity_poly.entity_id
_entity_poly.type
_entity_poly.pdbx_seq_one_letter_code
_entity_poly.pdbx_strand_id
1 'polypeptide(L)'
;MLTIFQYLITSTHNFQHYKHFSSQIKIPLHHFNSRLRKRSSGRNMANKMPDQSFDYFLVLDFEATCDNDRQPDPQEIIEWPVLKINAKTYKQEGKFHTFIKPRFHPVLTPFCLNLTTITQEEVDGGVSFPTALKDFETWIENEVGLDKKFVFVTCGDWDMKTMLPNQCQTENLQVPPYCRSWLNIKKAYAEMTGEFVKGMMPMIKGLGLTHEGTLHRGLDDCINIANILKFLGERGYKFYVTGGRSRD
;
A
#
# COMPACT_ATOMS: atom_id res chain seq x y z
N MET A 1 -32.55 -5.63 36.75
CA MET A 1 -31.11 -5.51 36.44
C MET A 1 -30.98 -5.60 34.91
N LEU A 2 -30.93 -4.57 34.06
CA LEU A 2 -30.37 -3.22 34.12
C LEU A 2 -28.97 -3.23 34.73
N THR A 3 -27.90 -3.28 33.91
CA THR A 3 -27.13 -2.10 33.46
C THR A 3 -25.88 -2.45 32.60
N ILE A 4 -25.76 -1.76 31.44
CA ILE A 4 -24.58 -1.02 30.89
C ILE A 4 -23.35 -1.87 30.42
N PHE A 5 -22.93 -1.88 29.14
CA PHE A 5 -22.29 -0.78 28.40
C PHE A 5 -22.55 -0.82 26.88
N GLN A 6 -23.22 0.22 26.40
CA GLN A 6 -23.17 0.80 25.06
C GLN A 6 -22.59 2.21 25.23
N TYR A 7 -21.94 2.77 24.18
CA TYR A 7 -21.15 4.03 24.06
C TYR A 7 -19.64 3.74 23.96
N LEU A 8 -18.93 4.11 22.89
CA LEU A 8 -18.92 5.42 22.20
C LEU A 8 -18.87 5.31 20.66
N ILE A 9 -19.93 5.81 20.02
CA ILE A 9 -19.84 6.54 18.75
C ILE A 9 -19.49 7.98 19.12
N THR A 10 -18.37 8.52 18.62
CA THR A 10 -18.20 9.89 18.09
C THR A 10 -16.70 10.21 17.91
N SER A 11 -16.22 10.16 16.67
CA SER A 11 -15.24 11.12 16.17
C SER A 11 -15.42 11.27 14.66
N THR A 12 -16.58 11.81 14.29
CA THR A 12 -16.81 12.41 12.97
C THR A 12 -16.37 13.87 13.04
N HIS A 13 -15.10 14.14 13.33
CA HIS A 13 -14.52 15.48 13.21
C HIS A 13 -13.22 15.40 12.40
N ASN A 14 -13.42 15.25 11.08
CA ASN A 14 -12.56 15.81 10.02
C ASN A 14 -13.13 15.63 8.60
N PHE A 15 -14.35 15.09 8.47
CA PHE A 15 -15.05 14.97 7.18
C PHE A 15 -15.72 16.25 6.67
N GLN A 16 -15.61 17.38 7.38
CA GLN A 16 -16.17 18.66 6.90
C GLN A 16 -15.27 19.41 5.91
N HIS A 17 -13.98 19.09 5.81
CA HIS A 17 -13.09 19.76 4.84
C HIS A 17 -13.24 19.25 3.40
N TYR A 18 -13.84 18.08 3.18
CA TYR A 18 -14.08 17.53 1.83
C TYR A 18 -15.46 17.88 1.25
N LYS A 19 -16.29 18.64 1.98
CA LYS A 19 -17.64 19.00 1.53
C LYS A 19 -17.72 20.29 0.70
N HIS A 20 -16.62 21.02 0.49
CA HIS A 20 -16.64 22.26 -0.30
C HIS A 20 -16.12 22.15 -1.74
N PHE A 21 -15.82 20.95 -2.23
CA PHE A 21 -15.50 20.71 -3.65
C PHE A 21 -16.47 19.72 -4.33
N SER A 22 -17.72 19.65 -3.86
CA SER A 22 -18.74 18.80 -4.47
C SER A 22 -20.09 19.52 -4.52
N SER A 23 -20.22 20.45 -5.47
CA SER A 23 -21.52 20.98 -5.88
C SER A 23 -21.68 21.05 -7.39
N GLN A 24 -20.99 20.18 -8.13
CA GLN A 24 -21.36 19.87 -9.51
C GLN A 24 -20.75 18.52 -9.86
N ILE A 25 -21.62 17.64 -10.38
CA ILE A 25 -21.32 16.40 -11.09
C ILE A 25 -21.35 15.12 -10.21
N LYS A 26 -22.54 14.52 -10.10
CA LYS A 26 -22.70 13.05 -9.96
C LYS A 26 -22.64 12.46 -11.37
N ILE A 27 -21.77 11.48 -11.64
CA ILE A 27 -21.87 10.71 -12.90
C ILE A 27 -21.70 9.21 -12.65
N PRO A 28 -22.59 8.37 -13.22
CA PRO A 28 -22.46 6.91 -13.15
C PRO A 28 -21.18 6.39 -13.80
N LEU A 29 -20.67 5.21 -13.40
CA LEU A 29 -19.46 4.56 -13.93
C LEU A 29 -19.39 4.51 -15.48
N HIS A 30 -20.53 4.43 -16.18
CA HIS A 30 -20.58 4.46 -17.65
C HIS A 30 -20.06 5.78 -18.26
N HIS A 31 -20.01 6.84 -17.46
CA HIS A 31 -19.54 8.16 -17.85
C HIS A 31 -18.04 8.41 -17.58
N PHE A 32 -17.37 7.58 -16.76
CA PHE A 32 -15.91 7.65 -16.54
C PHE A 32 -15.17 7.49 -17.88
N ASN A 33 -15.54 6.49 -18.67
CA ASN A 33 -14.99 6.26 -20.02
C ASN A 33 -15.38 7.35 -21.04
N SER A 34 -16.57 7.96 -20.91
CA SER A 34 -17.02 9.01 -21.83
C SER A 34 -16.35 10.38 -21.60
N ARG A 35 -15.96 10.70 -20.36
CA ARG A 35 -15.22 11.93 -20.04
C ARG A 35 -13.76 11.84 -20.46
N LEU A 36 -13.17 10.64 -20.39
CA LEU A 36 -11.88 10.35 -21.01
C LEU A 36 -11.95 10.54 -22.54
N ARG A 37 -13.04 10.08 -23.19
CA ARG A 37 -13.27 10.29 -24.63
C ARG A 37 -13.62 11.73 -25.05
N LYS A 38 -14.27 12.54 -24.21
CA LYS A 38 -14.63 13.93 -24.57
C LYS A 38 -13.50 14.95 -24.39
N ARG A 39 -12.40 14.61 -23.70
CA ARG A 39 -11.18 15.45 -23.68
C ARG A 39 -10.27 15.25 -24.89
N SER A 40 -10.57 14.29 -25.78
CA SER A 40 -9.72 13.99 -26.96
C SER A 40 -10.20 14.65 -28.26
N SER A 41 -11.16 15.57 -28.24
CA SER A 41 -11.49 16.39 -29.42
C SER A 41 -10.85 17.77 -29.29
N GLY A 42 -9.66 17.92 -29.87
CA GLY A 42 -9.09 19.23 -30.20
C GLY A 42 -7.91 19.72 -29.35
N ARG A 43 -6.80 18.97 -29.36
CA ARG A 43 -5.40 19.48 -29.39
C ARG A 43 -4.43 18.31 -29.34
N ASN A 44 -3.53 18.22 -30.32
CA ASN A 44 -2.31 17.42 -30.22
C ASN A 44 -1.40 18.02 -29.14
N MET A 45 -1.69 17.70 -27.88
CA MET A 45 -0.70 17.75 -26.81
C MET A 45 -0.27 16.30 -26.62
N ALA A 46 0.98 15.97 -26.95
CA ALA A 46 1.60 14.77 -26.40
C ALA A 46 1.33 14.82 -24.89
N ASN A 47 0.50 13.88 -24.40
CA ASN A 47 -0.08 13.96 -23.06
C ASN A 47 1.04 13.68 -22.06
N LYS A 48 1.87 14.69 -21.79
CA LYS A 48 3.03 14.58 -20.92
C LYS A 48 2.48 14.27 -19.53
N MET A 49 2.82 13.09 -19.03
CA MET A 49 2.47 12.69 -17.67
C MET A 49 2.86 13.80 -16.70
N PRO A 50 2.05 14.08 -15.67
CA PRO A 50 2.37 15.13 -14.73
C PRO A 50 3.69 14.80 -14.02
N ASP A 51 4.56 15.78 -13.90
CA ASP A 51 5.75 15.65 -13.07
C ASP A 51 5.31 15.37 -11.62
N GLN A 52 5.80 14.27 -11.06
CA GLN A 52 5.58 13.87 -9.67
C GLN A 52 6.57 14.60 -8.76
N SER A 53 6.21 14.79 -7.49
CA SER A 53 7.10 15.41 -6.48
C SER A 53 8.16 14.44 -5.92
N PHE A 54 8.10 13.18 -6.32
CA PHE A 54 8.99 12.10 -5.91
C PHE A 54 9.83 11.65 -7.11
N ASP A 55 11.04 11.17 -6.85
CA ASP A 55 11.89 10.45 -7.80
C ASP A 55 11.42 8.98 -7.91
N TYR A 56 11.06 8.36 -6.78
CA TYR A 56 10.63 6.96 -6.72
C TYR A 56 9.39 6.76 -5.86
N PHE A 57 8.58 5.79 -6.26
CA PHE A 57 7.57 5.16 -5.40
C PHE A 57 8.09 3.80 -4.94
N LEU A 58 8.00 3.53 -3.64
CA LEU A 58 8.35 2.22 -3.06
C LEU A 58 7.07 1.48 -2.72
N VAL A 59 6.62 0.60 -3.63
CA VAL A 59 5.36 -0.13 -3.45
C VAL A 59 5.61 -1.31 -2.50
N LEU A 60 4.81 -1.40 -1.43
CA LEU A 60 4.99 -2.36 -0.33
C LEU A 60 3.63 -2.96 0.06
N ASP A 61 3.62 -4.26 0.35
CA ASP A 61 2.52 -4.99 0.96
C ASP A 61 3.10 -6.11 1.84
N PHE A 62 2.92 -6.04 3.16
CA PHE A 62 3.43 -7.08 4.05
C PHE A 62 2.45 -8.25 4.11
N GLU A 63 2.98 -9.46 4.17
CA GLU A 63 2.23 -10.57 4.74
C GLU A 63 2.67 -10.80 6.19
N ALA A 64 1.72 -11.21 7.03
CA ALA A 64 1.96 -11.47 8.44
C ALA A 64 1.31 -12.77 8.91
N THR A 65 1.79 -13.30 10.04
CA THR A 65 1.11 -14.39 10.75
C THR A 65 -0.35 -14.01 11.00
N CYS A 66 -1.26 -14.93 10.76
CA CYS A 66 -2.69 -14.69 10.94
C CYS A 66 -3.46 -15.96 11.29
N ASP A 67 -4.68 -15.78 11.80
CA ASP A 67 -5.64 -16.86 12.05
C ASP A 67 -7.06 -16.33 11.77
N ASN A 68 -8.00 -17.23 11.49
CA ASN A 68 -9.40 -16.93 11.25
C ASN A 68 -10.16 -16.60 12.54
N ASP A 69 -9.79 -17.25 13.66
CA ASP A 69 -10.51 -17.11 14.93
C ASP A 69 -10.00 -15.93 15.75
N ARG A 70 -8.68 -15.90 15.98
CA ARG A 70 -8.01 -14.84 16.76
C ARG A 70 -6.64 -14.55 16.17
N GLN A 71 -6.41 -13.28 15.85
CA GLN A 71 -5.10 -12.85 15.37
C GLN A 71 -3.99 -13.22 16.36
N PRO A 72 -2.85 -13.78 15.89
CA PRO A 72 -1.67 -14.00 16.71
C PRO A 72 -1.24 -12.71 17.42
N ASP A 73 -0.76 -12.84 18.65
CA ASP A 73 -0.28 -11.73 19.47
C ASP A 73 1.03 -12.15 20.16
N PRO A 74 2.19 -11.65 19.71
CA PRO A 74 2.33 -10.63 18.66
C PRO A 74 2.03 -11.16 17.26
N GLN A 75 1.45 -10.31 16.41
CA GLN A 75 1.44 -10.55 14.97
C GLN A 75 2.85 -10.31 14.40
N GLU A 76 3.30 -11.13 13.45
CA GLU A 76 4.67 -11.09 12.94
C GLU A 76 4.71 -11.01 11.41
N ILE A 77 5.58 -10.16 10.85
CA ILE A 77 5.79 -10.08 9.40
C ILE A 77 6.48 -11.38 8.93
N ILE A 78 5.97 -11.97 7.85
CA ILE A 78 6.48 -13.22 7.27
C ILE A 78 6.92 -13.08 5.80
N GLU A 79 6.50 -12.03 5.11
CA GLU A 79 7.00 -11.65 3.79
C GLU A 79 7.19 -10.13 3.73
N TRP A 80 8.34 -9.68 3.20
CA TRP A 80 8.65 -8.27 3.01
C TRP A 80 9.07 -7.99 1.56
N PRO A 81 8.10 -7.71 0.67
CA PRO A 81 8.35 -7.22 -0.68
C PRO A 81 8.35 -5.69 -0.74
N VAL A 82 9.25 -5.12 -1.54
CA VAL A 82 9.19 -3.71 -1.97
C VAL A 82 9.60 -3.60 -3.43
N LEU A 83 8.78 -2.94 -4.25
CA LEU A 83 9.13 -2.58 -5.63
C LEU A 83 9.54 -1.12 -5.71
N LYS A 84 10.71 -0.86 -6.31
CA LYS A 84 11.17 0.49 -6.65
C LYS A 84 10.63 0.87 -8.02
N ILE A 85 9.70 1.83 -8.06
CA ILE A 85 9.07 2.32 -9.28
C ILE A 85 9.55 3.75 -9.56
N ASN A 86 10.06 3.99 -10.77
CA ASN A 86 10.45 5.32 -11.22
C ASN A 86 9.21 6.22 -11.38
N ALA A 87 9.16 7.34 -10.66
CA ALA A 87 7.97 8.19 -10.61
C ALA A 87 7.68 8.94 -11.93
N LYS A 88 8.66 9.04 -12.83
CA LYS A 88 8.50 9.66 -14.15
C LYS A 88 8.02 8.66 -15.20
N THR A 89 8.52 7.42 -15.16
CA THR A 89 8.26 6.41 -16.20
C THR A 89 7.28 5.32 -15.79
N TYR A 90 6.98 5.21 -14.49
CA TYR A 90 6.23 4.12 -13.86
C TYR A 90 6.79 2.72 -14.17
N LYS A 91 8.08 2.65 -14.51
CA LYS A 91 8.79 1.38 -14.69
C LYS A 91 9.36 0.92 -13.35
N GLN A 92 9.30 -0.38 -13.11
CA GLN A 92 10.04 -1.01 -12.03
C GLN A 92 11.53 -0.99 -12.35
N GLU A 93 12.34 -0.50 -11.42
CA GLU A 93 13.80 -0.36 -11.54
C GLU A 93 14.56 -1.09 -10.43
N GLY A 94 13.85 -1.74 -9.51
CA GLY A 94 14.45 -2.52 -8.45
C GLY A 94 13.41 -3.26 -7.63
N LYS A 95 13.87 -4.21 -6.83
CA LYS A 95 13.05 -4.99 -5.90
C LYS A 95 13.87 -5.37 -4.68
N PHE A 96 13.27 -5.22 -3.51
CA PHE A 96 13.65 -5.95 -2.30
C PHE A 96 12.59 -7.01 -2.04
N HIS A 97 13.00 -8.22 -1.64
CA HIS A 97 12.08 -9.29 -1.28
C HIS A 97 12.79 -10.28 -0.37
N THR A 98 12.16 -10.60 0.75
CA THR A 98 12.63 -11.65 1.64
C THR A 98 11.48 -12.26 2.42
N PHE A 99 11.60 -13.54 2.74
CA PHE A 99 10.76 -14.18 3.75
C PHE A 99 11.39 -13.99 5.12
N ILE A 100 10.53 -13.84 6.13
CA ILE A 100 10.94 -13.65 7.52
C ILE A 100 10.46 -14.85 8.31
N LYS A 101 11.37 -15.41 9.11
CA LYS A 101 11.06 -16.47 10.06
C LYS A 101 10.45 -15.87 11.32
N PRO A 102 9.16 -16.11 11.62
CA PRO A 102 8.54 -15.64 12.85
C PRO A 102 9.17 -16.33 14.06
N ARG A 103 9.39 -15.58 15.14
CA ARG A 103 10.03 -16.03 16.37
C ARG A 103 9.02 -16.47 17.43
N PHE A 104 7.87 -15.80 17.53
CA PHE A 104 6.86 -16.09 18.55
C PHE A 104 5.87 -17.16 18.09
N HIS A 105 5.51 -17.13 16.82
CA HIS A 105 4.60 -18.08 16.17
C HIS A 105 5.28 -18.74 14.96
N PRO A 106 6.34 -19.55 15.18
CA PRO A 106 7.18 -20.11 14.10
C PRO A 106 6.43 -21.07 13.18
N VAL A 107 5.35 -21.69 13.65
CA VAL A 107 4.49 -22.57 12.85
C VAL A 107 3.27 -21.79 12.39
N LEU A 108 3.15 -21.59 11.08
CA LEU A 108 2.03 -20.88 10.49
C LEU A 108 0.74 -21.69 10.67
N THR A 109 -0.35 -20.98 10.94
CA THR A 109 -1.67 -21.62 11.05
C THR A 109 -2.12 -22.14 9.67
N PRO A 110 -2.99 -23.17 9.60
CA PRO A 110 -3.56 -23.60 8.33
C PRO A 110 -4.29 -22.47 7.59
N PHE A 111 -4.91 -21.54 8.33
CA PHE A 111 -5.54 -20.37 7.74
C PHE A 111 -4.51 -19.47 7.06
N CYS A 112 -3.40 -19.15 7.75
CA CYS A 112 -2.32 -18.32 7.21
C CYS A 112 -1.73 -18.93 5.95
N LEU A 113 -1.38 -20.23 5.98
CA LEU A 113 -0.83 -20.96 4.84
C LEU A 113 -1.77 -20.89 3.62
N ASN A 114 -3.07 -21.10 3.84
CA ASN A 114 -4.06 -21.07 2.76
C ASN A 114 -4.35 -19.66 2.25
N LEU A 115 -4.36 -18.67 3.13
CA LEU A 115 -4.64 -17.28 2.78
C LEU A 115 -3.49 -16.71 1.96
N THR A 116 -2.26 -16.77 2.47
CA THR A 116 -1.12 -16.08 1.87
C THR A 116 -0.39 -16.92 0.83
N THR A 117 -0.67 -18.23 0.78
CA THR A 117 0.07 -19.23 -0.01
C THR A 117 1.56 -19.35 0.33
N ILE A 118 2.03 -18.64 1.35
CA ILE A 118 3.38 -18.79 1.90
C ILE A 118 3.45 -20.14 2.60
N THR A 119 4.46 -20.93 2.23
CA THR A 119 4.66 -22.25 2.81
C THR A 119 5.44 -22.17 4.12
N GLN A 120 5.31 -23.21 4.95
CA GLN A 120 6.13 -23.34 6.16
C GLN A 120 7.63 -23.39 5.81
N GLU A 121 8.01 -24.03 4.69
CA GLU A 121 9.39 -24.11 4.23
C GLU A 121 9.97 -22.72 3.88
N GLU A 122 9.17 -21.85 3.25
CA GLU A 122 9.58 -20.49 2.90
C GLU A 122 9.89 -19.64 4.13
N VAL A 123 9.04 -19.69 5.17
CA VAL A 123 9.32 -18.96 6.42
C VAL A 123 10.41 -19.65 7.24
N ASP A 124 10.53 -20.98 7.20
CA ASP A 124 11.58 -21.70 7.92
C ASP A 124 12.98 -21.39 7.37
N GLY A 125 13.08 -21.17 6.06
CA GLY A 125 14.27 -20.71 5.35
C GLY A 125 14.43 -19.18 5.31
N GLY A 126 13.46 -18.43 5.84
CA GLY A 126 13.51 -16.98 5.94
C GLY A 126 14.55 -16.47 6.94
N VAL A 127 14.87 -15.18 6.85
CA VAL A 127 15.78 -14.50 7.79
C VAL A 127 15.04 -14.01 9.04
N SER A 128 15.76 -13.64 10.09
CA SER A 128 15.13 -12.96 11.23
C SER A 128 14.65 -11.55 10.85
N PHE A 129 13.62 -11.02 11.52
CA PHE A 129 13.17 -9.65 11.25
C PHE A 129 14.29 -8.59 11.42
N PRO A 130 15.14 -8.62 12.47
CA PRO A 130 16.27 -7.70 12.56
C PRO A 130 17.24 -7.78 11.38
N THR A 131 17.48 -8.99 10.86
CA THR A 131 18.30 -9.19 9.64
C THR A 131 17.60 -8.59 8.42
N ALA A 132 16.31 -8.88 8.21
CA ALA A 132 15.53 -8.32 7.10
C ALA A 132 15.52 -6.79 7.11
N LEU A 133 15.37 -6.17 8.29
CA LEU A 133 15.42 -4.70 8.43
C LEU A 133 16.79 -4.14 8.02
N LYS A 134 17.88 -4.77 8.47
CA LYS A 134 19.24 -4.34 8.11
C LYS A 134 19.52 -4.51 6.61
N ASP A 135 19.07 -5.62 6.03
CA ASP A 135 19.21 -5.88 4.60
C ASP A 135 18.37 -4.89 3.78
N PHE A 136 17.17 -4.54 4.29
CA PHE A 136 16.33 -3.52 3.70
C PHE A 136 16.95 -2.12 3.76
N GLU A 137 17.53 -1.73 4.90
CA GLU A 137 18.28 -0.46 5.04
C GLU A 137 19.45 -0.39 4.05
N THR A 138 20.21 -1.48 3.93
CA THR A 138 21.31 -1.60 2.96
C THR A 138 20.80 -1.47 1.52
N TRP A 139 19.66 -2.08 1.21
CA TRP A 139 19.04 -1.96 -0.11
C TRP A 139 18.55 -0.54 -0.40
N ILE A 140 17.95 0.15 0.58
CA ILE A 140 17.56 1.56 0.43
C ILE A 140 18.77 2.44 0.12
N GLU A 141 19.88 2.26 0.84
CA GLU A 141 21.10 3.04 0.63
C GLU A 141 21.70 2.81 -0.77
N ASN A 142 21.77 1.55 -1.21
CA ASN A 142 22.45 1.19 -2.47
C ASN A 142 21.57 1.37 -3.71
N GLU A 143 20.29 1.02 -3.64
CA GLU A 143 19.41 0.92 -4.81
C GLU A 143 18.46 2.11 -4.96
N VAL A 144 18.12 2.80 -3.86
CA VAL A 144 17.21 3.97 -3.88
C VAL A 144 17.98 5.28 -3.74
N GLY A 145 18.89 5.36 -2.75
CA GLY A 145 19.62 6.56 -2.39
C GLY A 145 18.83 7.46 -1.44
N LEU A 146 19.40 7.74 -0.27
CA LEU A 146 18.76 8.60 0.76
C LEU A 146 18.69 10.09 0.36
N ASP A 147 19.45 10.50 -0.66
CA ASP A 147 19.37 11.83 -1.29
C ASP A 147 18.13 11.99 -2.18
N LYS A 148 17.48 10.88 -2.56
CA LYS A 148 16.29 10.89 -3.41
C LYS A 148 15.02 11.14 -2.62
N LYS A 149 14.05 11.77 -3.27
CA LYS A 149 12.69 11.92 -2.75
C LYS A 149 11.90 10.67 -3.10
N PHE A 150 11.57 9.85 -2.11
CA PHE A 150 10.72 8.68 -2.31
C PHE A 150 9.64 8.58 -1.24
N VAL A 151 8.58 7.83 -1.56
CA VAL A 151 7.45 7.57 -0.66
C VAL A 151 7.00 6.11 -0.80
N PHE A 152 6.62 5.50 0.32
CA PHE A 152 5.99 4.18 0.30
C PHE A 152 4.57 4.26 -0.25
N VAL A 153 4.18 3.29 -1.06
CA VAL A 153 2.82 3.13 -1.58
C VAL A 153 2.25 1.82 -1.08
N THR A 154 1.13 1.87 -0.37
CA THR A 154 0.48 0.70 0.26
C THR A 154 -1.01 0.63 -0.06
N CYS A 155 -1.60 -0.57 0.05
CA CYS A 155 -3.04 -0.78 -0.11
C CYS A 155 -3.84 -0.57 1.19
N GLY A 156 -3.54 0.50 1.91
CA GLY A 156 -4.13 0.77 3.21
C GLY A 156 -3.17 1.46 4.13
N ASP A 157 -3.58 1.62 5.37
CA ASP A 157 -2.71 2.18 6.41
C ASP A 157 -2.08 1.09 7.27
N TRP A 158 -2.52 -0.17 7.16
CA TRP A 158 -2.15 -1.23 8.10
C TRP A 158 -0.65 -1.49 8.13
N ASP A 159 0.00 -1.65 6.98
CA ASP A 159 1.44 -1.95 6.85
C ASP A 159 2.32 -0.98 7.63
N MET A 160 2.19 0.30 7.33
CA MET A 160 3.09 1.34 7.85
C MET A 160 2.60 1.96 9.15
N LYS A 161 1.28 1.98 9.42
CA LYS A 161 0.72 2.52 10.66
C LYS A 161 0.72 1.51 11.80
N THR A 162 0.60 0.21 11.50
CA THR A 162 0.33 -0.83 12.49
C THR A 162 1.39 -1.92 12.45
N MET A 163 1.54 -2.62 11.32
CA MET A 163 2.34 -3.85 11.26
C MET A 163 3.82 -3.59 11.52
N LEU A 164 4.46 -2.71 10.73
CA LEU A 164 5.88 -2.40 10.90
C LEU A 164 6.19 -1.80 12.29
N PRO A 165 5.44 -0.80 12.81
CA PRO A 165 5.66 -0.31 14.17
C PRO A 165 5.54 -1.37 15.26
N ASN A 166 4.53 -2.26 15.18
CA ASN A 166 4.35 -3.32 16.16
C ASN A 166 5.48 -4.34 16.09
N GLN A 167 5.90 -4.75 14.88
CA GLN A 167 7.03 -5.67 14.71
C GLN A 167 8.33 -5.06 15.26
N CYS A 168 8.61 -3.79 14.96
CA CYS A 168 9.75 -3.08 15.52
C CYS A 168 9.69 -3.02 17.05
N GLN A 169 8.52 -2.72 17.63
CA GLN A 169 8.33 -2.70 19.08
C GLN A 169 8.61 -4.07 19.71
N THR A 170 8.05 -5.14 19.14
CA THR A 170 8.24 -6.53 19.59
C THR A 170 9.72 -6.95 19.59
N GLU A 171 10.50 -6.43 18.63
CA GLU A 171 11.93 -6.72 18.50
C GLU A 171 12.84 -5.68 19.18
N ASN A 172 12.27 -4.71 19.91
CA ASN A 172 12.99 -3.57 20.51
C ASN A 172 13.82 -2.76 19.51
N LEU A 173 13.32 -2.59 18.29
CA LEU A 173 13.91 -1.83 17.20
C LEU A 173 13.17 -0.50 16.99
N GLN A 174 13.85 0.45 16.36
CA GLN A 174 13.25 1.73 15.96
C GLN A 174 12.70 1.62 14.54
N VAL A 175 11.52 2.19 14.31
CA VAL A 175 10.98 2.35 12.94
C VAL A 175 11.83 3.38 12.20
N PRO A 176 12.42 3.03 11.04
CA PRO A 176 13.20 3.98 10.24
C PRO A 176 12.40 5.25 9.92
N PRO A 177 12.98 6.46 10.02
CA PRO A 177 12.24 7.70 9.82
C PRO A 177 11.53 7.79 8.46
N TYR A 178 12.14 7.25 7.41
CA TYR A 178 11.57 7.25 6.07
C TYR A 178 10.32 6.35 5.92
N CYS A 179 10.07 5.44 6.87
CA CYS A 179 8.87 4.59 6.94
C CYS A 179 7.70 5.27 7.68
N ARG A 180 7.86 6.48 8.21
CA ARG A 180 6.83 7.16 9.03
C ARG A 180 5.82 7.97 8.24
N SER A 181 5.92 7.95 6.92
CA SER A 181 5.03 8.63 5.98
C SER A 181 4.80 7.76 4.74
N TRP A 182 3.57 7.64 4.29
CA TRP A 182 3.21 6.80 3.15
C TRP A 182 2.05 7.37 2.33
N LEU A 183 1.88 6.81 1.15
CA LEU A 183 0.76 7.01 0.25
C LEU A 183 -0.13 5.78 0.30
N ASN A 184 -1.35 5.95 0.82
CA ASN A 184 -2.40 4.95 0.72
C ASN A 184 -3.09 5.06 -0.66
N ILE A 185 -2.85 4.09 -1.54
CA ILE A 185 -3.32 4.11 -2.94
C ILE A 185 -4.85 4.14 -3.05
N LYS A 186 -5.57 3.65 -2.02
CA LYS A 186 -7.04 3.67 -2.00
C LYS A 186 -7.60 5.09 -1.95
N LYS A 187 -6.87 6.03 -1.33
CA LYS A 187 -7.26 7.45 -1.32
C LYS A 187 -7.08 8.08 -2.69
N ALA A 188 -5.96 7.78 -3.37
CA ALA A 188 -5.73 8.23 -4.74
C ALA A 188 -6.76 7.68 -5.72
N TYR A 189 -7.09 6.39 -5.60
CA TYR A 189 -8.17 5.77 -6.35
C TYR A 189 -9.49 6.52 -6.10
N ALA A 190 -9.87 6.72 -4.82
CA ALA A 190 -11.14 7.35 -4.47
C ALA A 190 -11.27 8.79 -4.95
N GLU A 191 -10.18 9.58 -4.90
CA GLU A 191 -10.17 10.94 -5.44
C GLU A 191 -10.35 10.97 -6.95
N MET A 192 -9.82 9.98 -7.66
CA MET A 192 -9.91 9.92 -9.12
C MET A 192 -11.23 9.33 -9.62
N THR A 193 -11.83 8.37 -8.91
CA THR A 193 -13.05 7.67 -9.32
C THR A 193 -14.31 8.22 -8.64
N GLY A 194 -14.17 8.90 -7.51
CA GLY A 194 -15.28 9.32 -6.65
C GLY A 194 -15.79 8.23 -5.70
N GLU A 195 -15.13 7.07 -5.64
CA GLU A 195 -15.55 5.92 -4.83
C GLU A 195 -14.41 5.37 -3.97
N PHE A 196 -14.63 5.26 -2.66
CA PHE A 196 -13.70 4.57 -1.77
C PHE A 196 -14.06 3.09 -1.65
N VAL A 197 -13.09 2.22 -1.94
CA VAL A 197 -13.28 0.77 -1.88
C VAL A 197 -12.41 0.11 -0.81
N LYS A 198 -12.85 -1.06 -0.34
CA LYS A 198 -12.13 -1.85 0.66
C LYS A 198 -11.26 -2.90 -0.04
N GLY A 199 -9.96 -2.64 -0.11
CA GLY A 199 -8.95 -3.58 -0.63
C GLY A 199 -8.61 -3.40 -2.10
N MET A 200 -7.69 -4.23 -2.59
CA MET A 200 -7.08 -4.12 -3.91
C MET A 200 -7.98 -4.60 -5.05
N MET A 201 -8.63 -5.75 -4.89
CA MET A 201 -9.44 -6.39 -5.94
C MET A 201 -10.57 -5.50 -6.49
N PRO A 202 -11.33 -4.76 -5.67
CA PRO A 202 -12.32 -3.81 -6.19
C PRO A 202 -11.70 -2.67 -7.01
N MET A 203 -10.50 -2.19 -6.66
CA MET A 203 -9.79 -1.18 -7.46
C MET A 203 -9.40 -1.75 -8.81
N ILE A 204 -8.78 -2.94 -8.85
CA ILE A 204 -8.41 -3.64 -10.10
C ILE A 204 -9.63 -3.75 -11.01
N LYS A 205 -10.74 -4.28 -10.48
CA LYS A 205 -12.00 -4.44 -11.22
C LYS A 205 -12.55 -3.09 -11.70
N GLY A 206 -12.57 -2.08 -10.84
CA GLY A 206 -13.10 -0.75 -11.17
C GLY A 206 -12.28 0.00 -12.23
N LEU A 207 -10.97 -0.27 -12.32
CA LEU A 207 -10.09 0.28 -13.36
C LEU A 207 -10.08 -0.54 -14.65
N GLY A 208 -10.71 -1.72 -14.66
CA GLY A 208 -10.65 -2.66 -15.79
C GLY A 208 -9.26 -3.27 -15.99
N LEU A 209 -8.49 -3.42 -14.91
CA LEU A 209 -7.21 -4.11 -14.89
C LEU A 209 -7.44 -5.62 -14.66
N THR A 210 -6.43 -6.42 -14.99
CA THR A 210 -6.39 -7.86 -14.66
C THR A 210 -5.47 -8.06 -13.46
N HIS A 211 -5.88 -8.89 -12.51
CA HIS A 211 -5.02 -9.30 -11.40
C HIS A 211 -3.90 -10.20 -11.91
N GLU A 212 -2.66 -9.92 -11.51
CA GLU A 212 -1.48 -10.72 -11.84
C GLU A 212 -1.01 -11.53 -10.62
N GLY A 213 -0.64 -12.79 -10.79
CA GLY A 213 -0.15 -13.63 -9.70
C GLY A 213 -1.24 -14.09 -8.72
N THR A 214 -0.83 -14.31 -7.48
CA THR A 214 -1.64 -14.90 -6.40
C THR A 214 -2.00 -13.83 -5.37
N LEU A 215 -3.29 -13.70 -5.07
CA LEU A 215 -3.77 -12.74 -4.07
C LEU A 215 -3.23 -13.12 -2.67
N HIS A 216 -2.83 -12.13 -1.87
CA HIS A 216 -2.19 -12.31 -0.54
C HIS A 216 -0.81 -12.96 -0.60
N ARG A 217 -0.17 -12.92 -1.77
CA ARG A 217 1.26 -13.10 -1.90
C ARG A 217 1.86 -11.70 -2.04
N GLY A 218 2.61 -11.25 -1.04
CA GLY A 218 2.95 -9.83 -0.91
C GLY A 218 3.65 -9.27 -2.14
N LEU A 219 4.53 -10.06 -2.79
CA LEU A 219 5.20 -9.62 -4.01
C LEU A 219 4.23 -9.43 -5.19
N ASP A 220 3.25 -10.33 -5.35
CA ASP A 220 2.24 -10.25 -6.41
C ASP A 220 1.27 -9.10 -6.12
N ASP A 221 0.90 -8.89 -4.85
CA ASP A 221 0.10 -7.74 -4.43
C ASP A 221 0.83 -6.42 -4.72
N CYS A 222 2.15 -6.34 -4.47
CA CYS A 222 2.96 -5.19 -4.87
C CYS A 222 2.90 -4.91 -6.39
N ILE A 223 2.96 -5.95 -7.23
CA ILE A 223 2.86 -5.80 -8.70
C ILE A 223 1.51 -5.18 -9.07
N ASN A 224 0.42 -5.66 -8.48
CA ASN A 224 -0.91 -5.16 -8.73
C ASN A 224 -1.12 -3.72 -8.21
N ILE A 225 -0.58 -3.38 -7.04
CA ILE A 225 -0.57 -2.01 -6.53
C ILE A 225 0.22 -1.09 -7.47
N ALA A 226 1.37 -1.54 -7.98
CA ALA A 226 2.16 -0.79 -8.96
C ALA A 226 1.40 -0.56 -10.28
N ASN A 227 0.62 -1.55 -10.73
CA ASN A 227 -0.26 -1.41 -11.90
C ASN A 227 -1.37 -0.37 -11.67
N ILE A 228 -1.97 -0.34 -10.48
CA ILE A 228 -2.94 0.71 -10.10
C ILE A 228 -2.26 2.08 -10.08
N LEU A 229 -1.11 2.20 -9.41
CA LEU A 229 -0.32 3.42 -9.33
C LEU A 229 0.00 3.97 -10.72
N LYS A 230 0.50 3.12 -11.63
CA LYS A 230 0.77 3.47 -13.02
C LYS A 230 -0.49 3.93 -13.74
N PHE A 231 -1.59 3.18 -13.63
CA PHE A 231 -2.85 3.51 -14.31
C PHE A 231 -3.37 4.92 -13.94
N LEU A 232 -3.36 5.25 -12.65
CA LEU A 232 -3.80 6.55 -12.13
C LEU A 232 -2.82 7.66 -12.56
N GLY A 233 -1.52 7.40 -12.46
CA GLY A 233 -0.46 8.33 -12.83
C GLY A 233 -0.45 8.70 -14.31
N GLU A 234 -0.55 7.72 -15.21
CA GLU A 234 -0.64 7.92 -16.67
C GLU A 234 -1.90 8.72 -17.08
N ARG A 235 -2.91 8.78 -16.21
CA ARG A 235 -4.15 9.56 -16.41
C ARG A 235 -4.13 10.92 -15.72
N GLY A 236 -2.98 11.33 -15.20
CA GLY A 236 -2.76 12.68 -14.71
C GLY A 236 -2.92 12.86 -13.21
N TYR A 237 -3.06 11.78 -12.43
CA TYR A 237 -3.09 11.89 -10.98
C TYR A 237 -1.71 12.32 -10.43
N LYS A 238 -1.70 13.29 -9.52
CA LYS A 238 -0.50 13.75 -8.81
C LYS A 238 -0.49 13.14 -7.41
N PHE A 239 0.47 12.27 -7.15
CA PHE A 239 0.58 11.55 -5.90
C PHE A 239 1.18 12.41 -4.80
N TYR A 240 0.68 12.23 -3.57
CA TYR A 240 1.13 12.95 -2.39
C TYR A 240 0.97 12.06 -1.14
N VAL A 241 1.67 12.40 -0.06
CA VAL A 241 1.59 11.66 1.22
C VAL A 241 0.17 11.74 1.77
N THR A 242 -0.43 10.61 2.14
CA THR A 242 -1.79 10.56 2.69
C THR A 242 -1.88 9.92 4.07
N GLY A 243 -0.77 9.43 4.61
CA GLY A 243 -0.68 8.86 5.95
C GLY A 243 0.69 9.13 6.60
N GLY A 244 0.70 9.14 7.93
CA GLY A 244 1.90 9.41 8.72
C GLY A 244 2.13 10.90 9.02
N ARG A 245 3.34 11.25 9.46
CA ARG A 245 3.80 12.64 9.67
C ARG A 245 4.76 13.02 8.54
N SER A 246 4.63 14.22 7.97
CA SER A 246 5.60 14.73 6.99
C SER A 246 7.00 14.79 7.61
N ARG A 247 8.05 14.68 6.77
CA ARG A 247 9.45 14.77 7.20
C ARG A 247 9.88 16.22 7.53
N ASP A 248 8.94 17.07 7.94
CA ASP A 248 9.20 18.49 8.26
C ASP A 248 9.82 18.63 9.66
#